data_AF-A0A1G9WWY6-F1
#
_entry.id   AF-A0A1G9WWY6-F1
#
_cell.length_a   1.000
_cell.length_b   1.000
_cell.length_c   1.000
_cell.angle_alpha   90.00
_cell.angle_beta   90.00
_cell.angle_gamma   90.00
#
_symmetry.space_group_name_H-M   'P 1'
#
loop_
_entity.id
_entity.type
_entity.pdbx_description
1 polymer ?
#
loop_
_entity_poly.entity_id
_entity_poly.type
_entity_poly.pdbx_seq_one_letter_code
_entity_poly.pdbx_strand_id
1 'polypeptide(L)'
;MSMTVGTSQTALCSAELARASAERESIRKQSRDLQSAATGVEAKLKAFGASGLLATMYSQDKNGSAFQTFARSAVRELCKSYRQLNQTLADSDRLSNEGRALLDKVKELLTGEHADAFAEMGLSLNRYTGELKFDEHTFAEKIAGDPEGVRKLLLDKKYLGPAVSDVVETILKQSDGYYFNPAYRNQPAMDVYA
;
A
#
# COMPACT_ATOMS: atom_id res chain seq x y z
N MET A 1 -7.13 -61.46 -14.04
CA MET A 1 -7.13 -60.30 -14.96
C MET A 1 -8.13 -59.29 -14.41
N SER A 2 -7.71 -58.49 -13.43
CA SER A 2 -7.18 -57.12 -13.60
C SER A 2 -8.18 -56.16 -14.23
N MET A 3 -8.94 -55.47 -13.39
CA MET A 3 -9.61 -54.19 -13.70
C MET A 3 -9.55 -53.30 -12.46
N THR A 4 -8.41 -52.65 -12.25
CA THR A 4 -8.23 -51.57 -11.26
C THR A 4 -7.24 -50.57 -11.82
N VAL A 5 -7.58 -49.97 -12.98
CA VAL A 5 -6.87 -48.83 -13.54
C VAL A 5 -7.92 -47.84 -14.01
N GLY A 6 -8.31 -46.91 -13.15
CA GLY A 6 -9.35 -45.92 -13.49
C GLY A 6 -9.70 -44.95 -12.35
N THR A 7 -9.34 -45.27 -11.10
CA THR A 7 -9.61 -44.40 -9.95
C THR A 7 -8.50 -43.38 -9.68
N SER A 8 -7.25 -43.65 -10.08
CA SER A 8 -6.12 -42.74 -9.79
C SER A 8 -6.12 -41.45 -10.62
N GLN A 9 -6.46 -41.52 -11.92
CA GLN A 9 -6.34 -40.36 -12.81
C GLN A 9 -7.46 -39.33 -12.61
N THR A 10 -8.68 -39.79 -12.33
CA THR A 10 -9.84 -38.94 -11.99
C THR A 10 -9.71 -38.30 -10.60
N ALA A 11 -9.11 -39.01 -9.63
CA ALA A 11 -8.83 -38.46 -8.30
C ALA A 11 -7.69 -37.42 -8.31
N LEU A 12 -6.69 -37.60 -9.17
CA LEU A 12 -5.63 -36.60 -9.38
C LEU A 12 -6.17 -35.34 -10.05
N CYS A 13 -6.98 -35.49 -11.10
CA CYS A 13 -7.56 -34.36 -11.84
C CYS A 13 -8.55 -33.55 -10.97
N SER A 14 -9.36 -34.20 -10.12
CA SER A 14 -10.25 -33.51 -9.19
C SER A 14 -9.51 -32.82 -8.04
N ALA A 15 -8.41 -33.38 -7.55
CA ALA A 15 -7.54 -32.75 -6.56
C ALA A 15 -6.82 -31.52 -7.12
N GLU A 16 -6.36 -31.57 -8.37
CA GLU A 16 -5.75 -30.42 -9.05
C GLU A 16 -6.75 -29.28 -9.29
N LEU A 17 -7.97 -29.60 -9.75
CA LEU A 17 -9.07 -28.64 -9.89
C LEU A 17 -9.45 -28.00 -8.54
N ALA A 18 -9.51 -28.77 -7.46
CA ALA A 18 -9.80 -28.27 -6.12
C ALA A 18 -8.69 -27.35 -5.58
N ARG A 19 -7.41 -27.66 -5.87
CA ARG A 19 -6.28 -26.78 -5.51
C ARG A 19 -6.30 -25.48 -6.30
N ALA A 20 -6.51 -25.55 -7.62
CA ALA A 20 -6.59 -24.38 -8.48
C ALA A 20 -7.76 -23.45 -8.12
N SER A 21 -8.91 -24.00 -7.71
CA SER A 21 -10.08 -23.20 -7.29
C SER A 21 -9.87 -22.54 -5.92
N ALA A 22 -9.34 -23.27 -4.93
CA ALA A 22 -9.00 -22.72 -3.63
C ALA A 22 -7.95 -21.59 -3.74
N GLU A 23 -6.99 -21.76 -4.65
CA GLU A 23 -5.97 -20.76 -4.90
C GLU A 23 -6.52 -19.48 -5.53
N ARG A 24 -7.39 -19.62 -6.56
CA ARG A 24 -8.08 -18.48 -7.17
C ARG A 24 -8.90 -17.71 -6.15
N GLU A 25 -9.56 -18.40 -5.22
CA GLU A 25 -10.33 -17.74 -4.16
C GLU A 25 -9.41 -17.01 -3.17
N SER A 26 -8.25 -17.58 -2.83
CA SER A 26 -7.24 -16.89 -2.02
C SER A 26 -6.74 -15.61 -2.70
N ILE A 27 -6.44 -15.64 -3.99
CA ILE A 27 -6.00 -14.46 -4.76
C ILE A 27 -7.10 -13.41 -4.83
N ARG A 28 -8.35 -13.81 -5.07
CA ARG A 28 -9.49 -12.89 -5.04
C ARG A 28 -9.67 -12.24 -3.69
N LYS A 29 -9.52 -12.99 -2.60
CA LYS A 29 -9.58 -12.44 -1.24
C LYS A 29 -8.46 -11.41 -1.02
N GLN A 30 -7.22 -11.74 -1.36
CA GLN A 30 -6.08 -10.82 -1.25
C GLN A 30 -6.27 -9.56 -2.10
N SER A 31 -6.83 -9.68 -3.32
CA SER A 31 -7.17 -8.53 -4.17
C SER A 31 -8.23 -7.64 -3.54
N ARG A 32 -9.32 -8.22 -3.00
CA ARG A 32 -10.37 -7.46 -2.30
C ARG A 32 -9.82 -6.74 -1.07
N ASP A 33 -9.00 -7.42 -0.28
CA ASP A 33 -8.37 -6.84 0.91
C ASP A 33 -7.42 -5.69 0.51
N LEU A 34 -6.68 -5.84 -0.59
CA LEU A 34 -5.80 -4.81 -1.15
C LEU A 34 -6.59 -3.58 -1.65
N GLN A 35 -7.66 -3.80 -2.42
CA GLN A 35 -8.54 -2.73 -2.90
C GLN A 35 -9.21 -1.98 -1.75
N SER A 36 -9.67 -2.71 -0.74
CA SER A 36 -10.25 -2.12 0.48
C SER A 36 -9.22 -1.25 1.22
N ALA A 37 -7.99 -1.74 1.41
CA ALA A 37 -6.93 -0.97 2.03
C ALA A 37 -6.55 0.27 1.21
N ALA A 38 -6.42 0.13 -0.12
CA ALA A 38 -6.14 1.24 -1.03
C ALA A 38 -7.25 2.30 -0.99
N THR A 39 -8.52 1.90 -0.95
CA THR A 39 -9.66 2.81 -0.80
C THR A 39 -9.63 3.54 0.54
N GLY A 40 -9.22 2.85 1.61
CA GLY A 40 -8.99 3.45 2.92
C GLY A 40 -7.93 4.55 2.87
N VAL A 41 -6.80 4.31 2.19
CA VAL A 41 -5.75 5.31 2.00
C VAL A 41 -6.25 6.47 1.13
N GLU A 42 -6.93 6.20 0.01
CA GLU A 42 -7.50 7.21 -0.89
C GLU A 42 -8.41 8.18 -0.12
N ALA A 43 -9.29 7.65 0.74
CA ALA A 43 -10.20 8.46 1.54
C ALA A 43 -9.45 9.44 2.47
N LYS A 44 -8.31 9.03 3.04
CA LYS A 44 -7.47 9.90 3.87
C LYS A 44 -6.70 10.92 3.03
N LEU A 45 -6.22 10.52 1.84
CA LEU A 45 -5.50 11.39 0.92
C LEU A 45 -6.32 12.57 0.40
N LYS A 46 -7.66 12.46 0.37
CA LYS A 46 -8.54 13.60 0.03
C LYS A 46 -8.29 14.83 0.90
N ALA A 47 -7.87 14.66 2.15
CA ALA A 47 -7.50 15.79 3.02
C ALA A 47 -6.26 16.55 2.51
N PHE A 48 -5.36 15.85 1.81
CA PHE A 48 -4.08 16.33 1.29
C PHE A 48 -4.14 16.74 -0.19
N GLY A 49 -5.32 16.82 -0.79
CA GLY A 49 -5.48 17.38 -2.12
C GLY A 49 -5.17 18.88 -2.14
N ALA A 50 -4.86 19.45 -3.31
CA ALA A 50 -4.63 20.88 -3.49
C ALA A 50 -5.80 21.76 -3.03
N SER A 51 -7.02 21.22 -3.13
CA SER A 51 -8.27 21.83 -2.61
C SER A 51 -8.85 21.04 -1.43
N GLY A 52 -8.04 20.20 -0.78
CA GLY A 52 -8.44 19.41 0.37
C GLY A 52 -8.54 20.23 1.65
N LEU A 53 -9.16 19.64 2.67
CA LEU A 53 -9.41 20.31 3.95
C LEU A 53 -8.13 20.83 4.61
N LEU A 54 -6.98 20.15 4.46
CA LEU A 54 -5.70 20.63 5.00
C LEU A 54 -5.27 21.94 4.35
N ALA A 55 -5.38 22.05 3.02
CA ALA A 55 -5.06 23.27 2.28
C ALA A 55 -6.01 24.42 2.63
N THR A 56 -7.31 24.12 2.79
CA THR A 56 -8.32 25.10 3.22
C THR A 56 -8.03 25.64 4.62
N MET A 57 -7.79 24.75 5.58
CA MET A 57 -7.50 25.16 6.96
C MET A 57 -6.19 25.94 7.07
N TYR A 58 -5.15 25.52 6.34
CA TYR A 58 -3.89 26.28 6.27
C TYR A 58 -4.13 27.71 5.76
N SER A 59 -4.94 27.87 4.72
CA SER A 59 -5.21 29.18 4.12
C SER A 59 -6.05 30.09 5.02
N GLN A 60 -6.88 29.50 5.90
CA GLN A 60 -7.70 30.25 6.85
C GLN A 60 -6.91 30.67 8.09
N ASP A 61 -6.20 29.73 8.71
CA ASP A 61 -5.39 29.99 9.90
C ASP A 61 -4.31 28.91 10.09
N LYS A 62 -3.17 29.07 9.43
CA LYS A 62 -2.02 28.15 9.53
C LYS A 62 -1.37 28.08 10.91
N ASN A 63 -1.65 29.03 11.80
CA ASN A 63 -1.08 29.06 13.15
C ASN A 63 -2.10 28.63 14.22
N GLY A 64 -3.36 28.43 13.82
CA GLY A 64 -4.44 28.05 14.71
C GLY A 64 -4.29 26.64 15.27
N SER A 65 -4.70 26.47 16.53
CA SER A 65 -4.72 25.17 17.21
C SER A 65 -5.60 24.15 16.50
N ALA A 66 -6.67 24.61 15.84
CA ALA A 66 -7.55 23.77 15.02
C ALA A 66 -6.81 23.18 13.81
N PHE A 67 -6.05 24.00 13.07
CA PHE A 67 -5.25 23.53 11.94
C PHE A 67 -4.19 22.52 12.39
N GLN A 68 -3.41 22.84 13.42
CA GLN A 68 -2.35 21.96 13.93
C GLN A 68 -2.92 20.61 14.43
N THR A 69 -4.07 20.63 15.10
CA THR A 69 -4.76 19.42 15.55
C THR A 69 -5.28 18.59 14.38
N PHE A 70 -5.89 19.24 13.40
CA PHE A 70 -6.36 18.58 12.20
C PHE A 70 -5.20 17.94 11.42
N ALA A 71 -4.12 18.68 11.18
CA ALA A 71 -2.96 18.20 10.44
C ALA A 71 -2.33 16.96 11.09
N ARG A 72 -2.11 17.00 12.42
CA ARG A 72 -1.62 15.83 13.19
C ARG A 72 -2.53 14.63 13.02
N SER A 73 -3.84 14.84 13.19
CA SER A 73 -4.84 13.77 13.05
C SER A 73 -4.85 13.18 11.64
N ALA A 74 -4.82 14.03 10.61
CA ALA A 74 -4.80 13.62 9.21
C ALA A 74 -3.56 12.79 8.87
N VAL A 75 -2.37 13.23 9.30
CA VAL A 75 -1.12 12.49 9.08
C VAL A 75 -1.12 11.16 9.84
N ARG A 76 -1.59 11.14 11.09
CA ARG A 76 -1.72 9.91 11.89
C ARG A 76 -2.62 8.90 11.20
N GLU A 77 -3.78 9.34 10.73
CA GLU A 77 -4.74 8.49 10.04
C GLU A 77 -4.21 7.99 8.69
N LEU A 78 -3.49 8.84 7.92
CA LEU A 78 -2.81 8.42 6.71
C LEU A 78 -1.77 7.33 6.99
N CYS A 79 -0.93 7.51 8.01
CA CYS A 79 0.07 6.52 8.39
C CYS A 79 -0.56 5.19 8.82
N LYS A 80 -1.70 5.25 9.54
CA LYS A 80 -2.45 4.07 9.94
C LYS A 80 -3.03 3.31 8.74
N SER A 81 -3.68 4.01 7.80
CA SER A 81 -4.22 3.38 6.58
C SER A 81 -3.10 2.84 5.69
N TYR A 82 -1.98 3.55 5.56
CA TYR A 82 -0.83 3.05 4.82
C TYR A 82 -0.23 1.80 5.46
N ARG A 83 -0.17 1.71 6.79
CA ARG A 83 0.28 0.50 7.48
C ARG A 83 -0.59 -0.70 7.15
N GLN A 84 -1.91 -0.51 7.09
CA GLN A 84 -2.84 -1.57 6.67
C GLN A 84 -2.58 -2.00 5.23
N LEU A 85 -2.38 -1.05 4.31
CA LEU A 85 -2.01 -1.34 2.92
C LEU A 85 -0.70 -2.14 2.83
N ASN A 86 0.32 -1.68 3.55
CA ASN A 86 1.63 -2.32 3.59
C ASN A 86 1.56 -3.73 4.20
N GLN A 87 0.74 -3.93 5.23
CA GLN A 87 0.53 -5.24 5.84
C GLN A 87 -0.18 -6.21 4.90
N THR A 88 -1.24 -5.78 4.19
CA THR A 88 -1.91 -6.61 3.18
C THR A 88 -0.95 -7.05 2.06
N LEU A 89 0.02 -6.20 1.71
CA LEU A 89 1.03 -6.54 0.71
C LEU A 89 2.15 -7.43 1.28
N ALA A 90 2.59 -7.18 2.52
CA ALA A 90 3.64 -7.96 3.19
C ALA A 90 3.18 -9.39 3.53
N ASP A 91 1.92 -9.56 3.91
CA ASP A 91 1.30 -10.87 4.22
C ASP A 91 1.05 -11.72 2.95
N SER A 92 1.43 -11.21 1.77
CA SER A 92 1.30 -11.92 0.51
C SER A 92 2.63 -12.40 -0.03
N ASP A 93 2.89 -13.70 0.12
CA ASP A 93 4.03 -14.41 -0.48
C ASP A 93 4.03 -14.39 -2.04
N ARG A 94 2.99 -13.81 -2.63
CA ARG A 94 2.62 -13.93 -4.04
C ARG A 94 2.63 -12.61 -4.79
N LEU A 95 3.20 -11.57 -4.19
CA LEU A 95 3.31 -10.25 -4.81
C LEU A 95 4.01 -10.36 -6.18
N SER A 96 3.35 -9.88 -7.23
CA SER A 96 3.94 -9.73 -8.55
C SER A 96 5.06 -8.68 -8.52
N ASN A 97 5.86 -8.61 -9.59
CA ASN A 97 6.90 -7.59 -9.73
C ASN A 97 6.27 -6.18 -9.74
N GLU A 98 5.09 -6.06 -10.32
CA GLU A 98 4.29 -4.84 -10.38
C GLU A 98 3.82 -4.41 -8.98
N GLY A 99 3.33 -5.35 -8.16
CA GLY A 99 2.98 -5.08 -6.76
C GLY A 99 4.19 -4.63 -5.92
N ARG A 100 5.36 -5.22 -6.16
CA ARG A 100 6.62 -4.82 -5.49
C ARG A 100 7.06 -3.42 -5.91
N ALA A 101 7.02 -3.13 -7.21
CA ALA A 101 7.39 -1.83 -7.74
C ALA A 101 6.53 -0.68 -7.17
N LEU A 102 5.26 -0.94 -6.88
CA LEU A 102 4.38 0.05 -6.23
C LEU A 102 4.78 0.37 -4.80
N LEU A 103 5.18 -0.65 -4.02
CA LEU A 103 5.71 -0.43 -2.67
C LEU A 103 7.03 0.34 -2.72
N ASP A 104 7.90 -0.02 -3.65
CA ASP A 104 9.22 0.57 -3.76
C ASP A 104 9.15 2.06 -4.13
N LYS A 105 8.16 2.50 -4.92
CA LYS A 105 7.90 3.92 -5.14
C LYS A 105 7.68 4.70 -3.85
N VAL A 106 6.85 4.20 -2.93
CA VAL A 106 6.60 4.90 -1.64
C VAL A 106 7.84 4.87 -0.76
N LYS A 107 8.59 3.76 -0.78
CA LYS A 107 9.86 3.65 -0.04
C LYS A 107 10.89 4.66 -0.55
N GLU A 108 11.07 4.77 -1.86
CA GLU A 108 12.02 5.69 -2.49
C GLU A 108 11.81 7.15 -2.06
N LEU A 109 10.58 7.61 -1.85
CA LEU A 109 10.32 8.96 -1.34
C LEU A 109 10.83 9.20 0.08
N LEU A 110 10.70 8.19 0.94
CA LEU A 110 11.02 8.28 2.35
C LEU A 110 12.46 7.86 2.67
N THR A 111 13.16 7.27 1.70
CA THR A 111 14.58 6.90 1.81
C THR A 111 15.49 7.59 0.80
N GLY A 112 14.92 8.39 -0.11
CA GLY A 112 15.63 9.11 -1.17
C GLY A 112 16.00 10.55 -0.78
N GLU A 113 16.02 11.44 -1.77
CA GLU A 113 16.49 12.83 -1.64
C GLU A 113 15.78 13.63 -0.54
N HIS A 114 14.53 13.29 -0.21
CA HIS A 114 13.70 14.00 0.77
C HIS A 114 13.63 13.30 2.14
N ALA A 115 14.38 12.23 2.35
CA ALA A 115 14.34 11.44 3.58
C ALA A 115 14.61 12.28 4.83
N ASP A 116 15.62 13.14 4.80
CA ASP A 116 15.98 14.01 5.93
C ASP A 116 14.87 15.01 6.23
N ALA A 117 14.25 15.60 5.21
CA ALA A 117 13.15 16.54 5.37
C ALA A 117 11.90 15.87 5.98
N PHE A 118 11.62 14.62 5.60
CA PHE A 118 10.56 13.84 6.24
C PHE A 118 10.91 13.48 7.69
N ALA A 119 12.16 13.10 7.96
CA ALA A 119 12.62 12.75 9.30
C ALA A 119 12.53 13.95 10.26
N GLU A 120 12.91 15.14 9.81
CA GLU A 120 12.74 16.40 10.56
C GLU A 120 11.28 16.72 10.87
N MET A 121 10.35 16.24 10.05
CA MET A 121 8.91 16.39 10.26
C MET A 121 8.32 15.27 11.13
N GLY A 122 9.14 14.33 11.62
CA GLY A 122 8.66 13.18 12.39
C GLY A 122 8.08 12.06 11.53
N LEU A 123 8.36 12.02 10.22
CA LEU A 123 7.98 10.93 9.34
C LEU A 123 9.22 10.13 8.92
N SER A 124 9.16 8.81 9.11
CA SER A 124 10.24 7.93 8.65
C SER A 124 9.68 6.59 8.21
N LEU A 125 10.45 5.87 7.40
CA LEU A 125 10.08 4.54 6.95
C LEU A 125 10.96 3.49 7.62
N ASN A 126 10.35 2.43 8.14
CA ASN A 126 11.09 1.27 8.58
C ASN A 126 11.66 0.55 7.36
N ARG A 127 12.98 0.58 7.21
CA ARG A 127 13.70 -0.01 6.06
C ARG A 127 13.45 -1.52 5.88
N TYR A 128 13.10 -2.22 6.95
CA TYR A 128 12.85 -3.66 6.91
C TYR A 128 11.39 -3.99 6.58
N THR A 129 10.45 -3.25 7.18
CA THR A 129 9.01 -3.57 7.06
C THR A 129 8.29 -2.75 6.01
N GLY A 130 8.85 -1.65 5.53
CA GLY A 130 8.14 -0.69 4.68
C GLY A 130 7.18 0.22 5.44
N GLU A 131 7.05 0.07 6.77
CA GLU A 131 6.04 0.80 7.53
C GLU A 131 6.39 2.27 7.72
N LEU A 132 5.40 3.13 7.49
CA LEU A 132 5.46 4.55 7.83
C LEU A 132 5.33 4.73 9.34
N LYS A 133 6.35 5.33 9.95
CA LYS A 133 6.39 5.76 11.34
C LYS A 133 6.09 7.25 11.42
N PHE A 134 5.30 7.61 12.42
CA PHE A 134 4.91 8.97 12.71
C PHE A 134 5.24 9.30 14.16
N ASP A 135 6.22 10.18 14.34
CA ASP A 135 6.51 10.86 15.60
C ASP A 135 5.65 12.11 15.69
N GLU A 136 4.54 11.99 16.42
CA GLU A 136 3.60 13.08 16.58
C GLU A 136 4.18 14.28 17.34
N HIS A 137 5.13 14.06 18.24
CA HIS A 137 5.76 15.13 18.99
C HIS A 137 6.63 15.98 18.07
N THR A 138 7.54 15.35 17.33
CA THR A 138 8.38 16.03 16.34
C THR A 138 7.54 16.74 15.28
N PHE A 139 6.47 16.11 14.81
CA PHE A 139 5.56 16.75 13.87
C PHE A 139 4.86 17.97 14.48
N ALA A 140 4.41 17.89 15.73
CA ALA A 140 3.76 19.01 16.43
C ALA A 140 4.71 20.20 16.57
N GLU A 141 5.98 19.96 16.88
CA GLU A 141 7.02 20.99 16.93
C GLU A 141 7.28 21.58 15.55
N LYS A 142 7.45 20.73 14.53
CA LYS A 142 7.73 21.17 13.15
C LYS A 142 6.59 21.98 12.57
N ILE A 143 5.33 21.58 12.74
CA ILE A 143 4.18 22.32 12.21
C ILE A 143 3.94 23.65 12.94
N ALA A 144 4.31 23.74 14.21
CA ALA A 144 4.24 25.00 14.95
C ALA A 144 5.36 25.97 14.55
N GLY A 145 6.57 25.46 14.29
CA GLY A 145 7.73 26.27 13.92
C GLY A 145 7.82 26.62 12.42
N ASP A 146 7.38 25.72 11.55
CA ASP A 146 7.45 25.85 10.09
C ASP A 146 6.22 25.19 9.40
N PRO A 147 5.03 25.80 9.53
CA PRO A 147 3.82 25.26 8.91
C PRO A 147 3.89 25.26 7.38
N GLU A 148 4.69 26.14 6.77
CA GLU A 148 4.85 26.23 5.32
C GLU A 148 5.69 25.07 4.77
N GLY A 149 6.81 24.75 5.42
CA GLY A 149 7.61 23.56 5.10
C GLY A 149 6.81 22.27 5.24
N VAL A 150 6.02 22.15 6.32
CA VAL A 150 5.11 21.01 6.51
C VAL A 150 4.07 20.93 5.39
N ARG A 151 3.42 22.05 5.04
CA ARG A 151 2.48 22.09 3.91
C ARG A 151 3.13 21.62 2.61
N LYS A 152 4.33 22.12 2.32
CA LYS A 152 5.08 21.76 1.11
C LYS A 152 5.34 20.25 1.05
N LEU A 153 5.87 19.67 2.11
CA LEU A 153 6.17 18.23 2.20
C LEU A 153 4.93 17.33 2.15
N LEU A 154 3.76 17.85 2.51
CA LEU A 154 2.52 17.08 2.48
C LEU A 154 1.72 17.22 1.19
N LEU A 155 1.73 18.41 0.57
CA LEU A 155 0.81 18.77 -0.52
C LEU A 155 1.48 18.96 -1.89
N ASP A 156 2.78 19.26 -1.95
CA ASP A 156 3.42 19.52 -3.24
C ASP A 156 3.57 18.21 -4.05
N LYS A 157 3.44 18.34 -5.38
CA LYS A 157 3.36 17.22 -6.35
C LYS A 157 4.47 16.16 -6.26
N LYS A 158 5.62 16.50 -5.70
CA LYS A 158 6.78 15.59 -5.59
C LYS A 158 6.90 14.90 -4.22
N TYR A 159 5.97 15.15 -3.30
CA TYR A 159 6.09 14.70 -1.93
C TYR A 159 4.95 13.75 -1.53
N LEU A 160 4.77 13.52 -0.23
CA LEU A 160 4.11 12.34 0.32
C LEU A 160 2.67 12.17 -0.17
N GLY A 161 1.83 13.21 -0.05
CA GLY A 161 0.41 13.10 -0.39
C GLY A 161 0.19 12.67 -1.85
N PRO A 162 0.70 13.44 -2.84
CA PRO A 162 0.57 13.08 -4.25
C PRO A 162 1.19 11.74 -4.62
N ALA A 163 2.36 11.39 -4.07
CA ALA A 163 2.99 10.13 -4.41
C ALA A 163 2.27 8.90 -3.86
N VAL A 164 1.75 8.97 -2.63
CA VAL A 164 0.89 7.91 -2.09
C VAL A 164 -0.42 7.85 -2.89
N SER A 165 -0.93 8.99 -3.37
CA SER A 165 -2.09 9.06 -4.26
C SER A 165 -1.85 8.33 -5.57
N ASP A 166 -0.72 8.56 -6.24
CA ASP A 166 -0.38 7.89 -7.50
C ASP A 166 -0.31 6.36 -7.34
N VAL A 167 0.26 5.88 -6.23
CA VAL A 167 0.32 4.45 -5.92
C VAL A 167 -1.07 3.88 -5.68
N VAL A 168 -1.89 4.55 -4.88
CA VAL A 168 -3.26 4.12 -4.58
C VAL A 168 -4.13 4.12 -5.83
N GLU A 169 -4.06 5.16 -6.66
CA GLU A 169 -4.77 5.20 -7.94
C GLU A 169 -4.37 4.05 -8.86
N THR A 170 -3.08 3.69 -8.88
CA THR A 170 -2.62 2.55 -9.67
C THR A 170 -3.26 1.26 -9.16
N ILE A 171 -3.28 1.06 -7.83
CA ILE A 171 -3.93 -0.12 -7.20
C ILE A 171 -5.41 -0.21 -7.59
N LEU A 172 -6.14 0.90 -7.49
CA LEU A 172 -7.58 0.93 -7.74
C LEU A 172 -7.97 0.76 -9.23
N LYS A 173 -7.04 1.00 -10.16
CA LYS A 173 -7.29 0.89 -11.61
C LYS A 173 -7.05 -0.51 -12.19
N GLN A 174 -6.43 -1.43 -11.45
CA GLN A 174 -6.00 -2.73 -11.97
C GLN A 174 -6.87 -3.90 -11.49
N SER A 175 -6.82 -5.00 -12.26
CA SER A 175 -7.60 -6.23 -12.00
C SER A 175 -6.89 -7.20 -11.04
N ASP A 176 -7.66 -8.14 -10.47
CA ASP A 176 -7.22 -9.06 -9.39
C ASP A 176 -5.92 -9.84 -9.65
N GLY A 177 -5.61 -10.13 -10.91
CA GLY A 177 -4.42 -10.91 -11.31
C GLY A 177 -3.16 -10.09 -11.56
N TYR A 178 -3.23 -8.76 -11.42
CA TYR A 178 -2.11 -7.87 -11.72
C TYR A 178 -1.10 -7.79 -10.56
N TYR A 179 -1.58 -7.88 -9.32
CA TYR A 179 -0.76 -7.72 -8.11
C TYR A 179 -0.33 -9.03 -7.45
N PHE A 180 -0.99 -10.13 -7.78
CA PHE A 180 -0.77 -11.43 -7.17
C PHE A 180 -0.63 -12.51 -8.23
N ASN A 181 0.49 -13.23 -8.23
CA ASN A 181 0.73 -14.35 -9.12
C ASN A 181 0.19 -15.66 -8.51
N PRO A 182 -0.47 -16.52 -9.28
CA PRO A 182 -0.70 -17.91 -8.86
C PRO A 182 0.63 -18.65 -8.71
N ALA A 183 0.77 -19.45 -7.65
CA ALA A 183 1.98 -20.18 -7.29
C ALA A 183 2.43 -21.18 -8.37
N TYR A 184 1.50 -21.70 -9.18
CA TYR A 184 1.80 -22.67 -10.23
C TYR A 184 2.63 -22.13 -11.41
N ARG A 185 2.81 -20.80 -11.55
CA ARG A 185 3.75 -20.26 -12.56
C ARG A 185 5.22 -20.53 -12.25
N ASN A 186 5.54 -20.93 -11.02
CA ASN A 186 6.90 -21.26 -10.58
C ASN A 186 7.18 -22.76 -10.53
N GLN A 187 6.26 -23.62 -10.99
CA GLN A 187 6.60 -25.02 -11.20
C GLN A 187 7.28 -25.13 -12.57
N PRO A 188 8.51 -25.69 -12.65
CA PRO A 188 9.07 -26.05 -13.95
C PRO A 188 8.03 -26.94 -14.64
N ALA A 189 7.80 -26.70 -15.92
CA ALA A 189 6.99 -27.58 -16.74
C ALA A 189 7.45 -29.01 -16.43
N MET A 190 6.60 -29.79 -15.76
CA MET A 190 6.81 -31.22 -15.68
C MET A 190 6.65 -31.66 -17.13
N ASP A 191 7.78 -31.79 -17.83
CA ASP A 191 7.85 -32.40 -19.14
C ASP A 191 7.26 -33.79 -18.98
N VAL A 192 5.98 -33.91 -19.32
CA VAL A 192 5.33 -35.19 -19.55
C VAL A 192 5.85 -35.65 -20.90
N TYR A 193 7.09 -36.19 -20.91
CA TYR A 193 7.53 -36.99 -22.03
C TYR A 193 6.74 -38.29 -22.06
N ALA A 194 6.17 -38.52 -23.24
CA ALA A 194 5.32 -39.62 -23.67
C ALA A 194 5.99 -41.00 -23.61
#